data_AF-A0A7J9H808-F1
#
_entry.id   AF-A0A7J9H808-F1
#
_cell.length_a   1.000
_cell.length_b   1.000
_cell.length_c   1.000
_cell.angle_alpha   90.00
_cell.angle_beta   90.00
_cell.angle_gamma   90.00
#
_symmetry.space_group_name_H-M   'P 1'
#
loop_
_entity.id
_entity.type
_entity.pdbx_description
1 polymer ?
#
loop_
_entity_poly.entity_id
_entity_poly.type
_entity_poly.pdbx_seq_one_letter_code
_entity_poly.pdbx_strand_id
1 'polypeptide(L)'
;MLFGKRGKSGLVGLNLDFAQVTAFVKERLGKEVEMSGCRGPVTTFIVEPFIPHNEEYYLNIVSERLGCSISFSECGGIEIEENWDKVKTIFIPTDSSFTSETVAPLVATLPLEVKGEIEQFIKVIFTLFQDLDFTFLEMNPFTLVNGKPYPLDMRGELDDTASFKNFKKWGNIEFPMPFGRVMSATESYIHGLDEK
;
A
#
# COMPACT_ATOMS: atom_id res chain seq x y z
N MET A 1 6.05 4.63 11.45
CA MET A 1 6.24 4.00 10.13
C MET A 1 6.38 2.49 10.33
N LEU A 2 5.52 1.71 9.68
CA LEU A 2 5.76 0.28 9.47
C LEU A 2 6.89 0.15 8.43
N PHE A 3 7.77 -0.83 8.58
CA PHE A 3 9.03 -0.84 7.81
C PHE A 3 8.82 -1.26 6.34
N GLY A 4 9.50 -0.55 5.43
CA GLY A 4 9.53 -0.85 3.99
C GLY A 4 10.73 -1.73 3.59
N LYS A 5 10.97 -1.85 2.26
CA LYS A 5 12.14 -2.55 1.67
C LYS A 5 12.33 -4.01 2.11
N ARG A 6 11.23 -4.69 2.50
CA ARG A 6 11.21 -6.07 3.01
C ARG A 6 11.94 -7.08 2.12
N GLY A 7 11.79 -6.96 0.80
CA GLY A 7 12.48 -7.81 -0.17
C GLY A 7 14.00 -7.67 -0.09
N LYS A 8 14.51 -6.42 -0.03
CA LYS A 8 15.94 -6.13 0.12
C LYS A 8 16.51 -6.60 1.47
N SER A 9 15.64 -6.76 2.48
CA SER A 9 16.02 -7.22 3.83
C SER A 9 15.87 -8.73 4.04
N GLY A 10 15.54 -9.51 3.00
CA GLY A 10 15.38 -10.97 3.13
C GLY A 10 14.18 -11.42 3.97
N LEU A 11 13.19 -10.53 4.12
CA LEU A 11 11.95 -10.75 4.87
C LEU A 11 10.77 -11.13 3.96
N VAL A 12 11.03 -11.40 2.67
CA VAL A 12 10.03 -11.88 1.71
C VAL A 12 10.49 -13.24 1.18
N GLY A 13 9.69 -14.28 1.42
CA GLY A 13 9.87 -15.60 0.83
C GLY A 13 8.97 -15.74 -0.39
N LEU A 14 9.55 -16.02 -1.57
CA LEU A 14 8.82 -16.11 -2.84
C LEU A 14 8.76 -17.55 -3.34
N ASN A 15 7.60 -17.91 -3.92
CA ASN A 15 7.36 -19.19 -4.58
C ASN A 15 7.76 -20.41 -3.72
N LEU A 16 7.30 -20.42 -2.46
CA LEU A 16 7.57 -21.47 -1.49
C LEU A 16 6.36 -22.40 -1.35
N ASP A 17 6.61 -23.70 -1.17
CA ASP A 17 5.58 -24.62 -0.71
C ASP A 17 5.26 -24.40 0.79
N PHE A 18 4.18 -25.03 1.29
CA PHE A 18 3.73 -24.80 2.67
C PHE A 18 4.77 -25.24 3.73
N ALA A 19 5.54 -26.29 3.46
CA ALA A 19 6.59 -26.75 4.38
C ALA A 19 7.74 -25.73 4.43
N GLN A 20 8.13 -25.20 3.27
CA GLN A 20 9.12 -24.13 3.15
C GLN A 20 8.65 -22.83 3.79
N VAL A 21 7.39 -22.42 3.61
CA VAL A 21 6.79 -21.26 4.31
C VAL A 21 6.87 -21.45 5.82
N THR A 22 6.50 -22.63 6.32
CA THR A 22 6.57 -22.94 7.76
C THR A 22 8.00 -22.81 8.29
N ALA A 23 8.98 -23.32 7.55
CA ALA A 23 10.39 -23.20 7.92
C ALA A 23 10.86 -21.74 7.89
N PHE A 24 10.51 -21.00 6.83
CA PHE A 24 10.86 -19.60 6.65
C PHE A 24 10.35 -18.72 7.80
N VAL A 25 9.09 -18.90 8.20
CA VAL A 25 8.45 -18.17 9.30
C VAL A 25 9.09 -18.57 10.63
N LYS A 26 9.24 -19.86 10.93
CA LYS A 26 9.86 -20.33 12.18
C LYS A 26 11.27 -19.79 12.38
N GLU A 27 12.02 -19.67 11.29
CA GLU A 27 13.37 -19.14 11.35
C GLU A 27 13.38 -17.64 11.70
N ARG A 28 12.37 -16.86 11.33
CA ARG A 28 12.40 -15.38 11.43
C ARG A 28 11.49 -14.82 12.52
N LEU A 29 10.44 -15.54 12.91
CA LEU A 29 9.50 -15.12 13.94
C LEU A 29 10.21 -14.93 15.29
N GLY A 30 10.01 -13.76 15.89
CA GLY A 30 10.63 -13.34 17.14
C GLY A 30 12.09 -12.90 17.01
N LYS A 31 12.73 -13.05 15.85
CA LYS A 31 14.09 -12.52 15.65
C LYS A 31 14.06 -11.01 15.56
N GLU A 32 15.02 -10.37 16.21
CA GLU A 32 15.21 -8.93 16.10
C GLU A 32 15.81 -8.56 14.75
N VAL A 33 15.24 -7.53 14.14
CA VAL A 33 15.75 -6.89 12.93
C VAL A 33 15.92 -5.40 13.16
N GLU A 34 16.93 -4.82 12.52
CA GLU A 34 17.17 -3.39 12.52
C GLU A 34 16.80 -2.83 11.15
N MET A 35 15.88 -1.86 11.13
CA MET A 35 15.39 -1.24 9.91
C MET A 35 15.25 0.27 10.13
N SER A 36 15.96 1.05 9.33
CA SER A 36 15.93 2.53 9.37
C SER A 36 16.18 3.11 10.77
N GLY A 37 17.10 2.52 11.54
CA GLY A 37 17.45 2.95 12.90
C GLY A 37 16.49 2.50 14.00
N CYS A 38 15.45 1.72 13.66
CA CYS A 38 14.56 1.08 14.63
C CYS A 38 14.90 -0.41 14.75
N ARG A 39 14.96 -0.93 15.97
CA ARG A 39 15.19 -2.34 16.26
C ARG A 39 13.96 -2.94 16.94
N GLY A 40 13.53 -4.11 16.48
CA GLY A 40 12.41 -4.82 17.09
C GLY A 40 12.28 -6.26 16.57
N PRO A 41 11.51 -7.12 17.26
CA PRO A 41 11.24 -8.47 16.79
C PRO A 41 10.25 -8.48 15.63
N VAL A 42 10.41 -9.40 14.69
CA VAL A 42 9.38 -9.70 13.68
C VAL A 42 8.32 -10.59 14.31
N THR A 43 7.13 -10.07 14.57
CA THR A 43 6.06 -10.80 15.28
C THR A 43 4.92 -11.29 14.39
N THR A 44 4.80 -10.72 13.19
CA THR A 44 3.64 -10.93 12.32
C THR A 44 4.10 -11.19 10.89
N PHE A 45 3.50 -12.20 10.26
CA PHE A 45 3.71 -12.55 8.86
C PHE A 45 2.36 -12.62 8.15
N ILE A 46 2.37 -12.26 6.88
CA ILE A 46 1.27 -12.46 5.95
C ILE A 46 1.71 -13.54 4.96
N VAL A 47 0.84 -14.50 4.67
CA VAL A 47 1.09 -15.57 3.69
C VAL A 47 0.03 -15.46 2.61
N GLU A 48 0.48 -15.27 1.37
CA GLU A 48 -0.39 -15.08 0.21
C GLU A 48 0.00 -16.07 -0.91
N PRO A 49 -0.93 -16.39 -1.82
CA PRO A 49 -0.60 -17.16 -3.01
C PRO A 49 0.50 -16.49 -3.83
N PHE A 50 1.47 -17.27 -4.30
CA PHE A 50 2.45 -16.76 -5.26
C PHE A 50 1.76 -16.50 -6.61
N ILE A 51 1.96 -15.30 -7.14
CA ILE A 51 1.43 -14.89 -8.44
C ILE A 51 2.60 -14.84 -9.43
N PRO A 52 2.72 -15.78 -10.38
CA PRO A 52 3.70 -15.67 -11.46
C PRO A 52 3.34 -14.50 -12.39
N HIS A 53 4.25 -13.56 -12.57
CA HIS A 53 4.05 -12.39 -13.42
C HIS A 53 5.38 -11.86 -13.96
N ASN A 54 5.29 -11.01 -15.00
CA ASN A 54 6.43 -10.35 -15.62
C ASN A 54 6.35 -8.81 -15.53
N GLU A 55 5.15 -8.26 -15.31
CA GLU A 55 4.89 -6.84 -15.28
C GLU A 55 4.51 -6.40 -13.86
N GLU A 56 5.13 -5.33 -13.40
CA GLU A 56 4.86 -4.72 -12.09
C GLU A 56 4.56 -3.24 -12.31
N TYR A 57 3.43 -2.79 -11.80
CA TYR A 57 2.94 -1.42 -11.90
C TYR A 57 3.01 -0.74 -10.54
N TYR A 58 3.17 0.57 -10.57
CA TYR A 58 3.15 1.44 -9.39
C TYR A 58 1.90 2.32 -9.41
N LEU A 59 1.21 2.43 -8.29
CA LEU A 59 0.15 3.41 -8.08
C LEU A 59 0.31 4.03 -6.69
N ASN A 60 0.24 5.35 -6.62
CA ASN A 60 0.25 6.09 -5.36
C ASN A 60 -0.76 7.24 -5.41
N ILE A 61 -1.49 7.44 -4.32
CA ILE A 61 -2.44 8.52 -4.12
C ILE A 61 -2.12 9.18 -2.79
N VAL A 62 -1.88 10.49 -2.83
CA VAL A 62 -1.55 11.30 -1.66
C VAL A 62 -2.56 12.43 -1.54
N SER A 63 -3.16 12.57 -0.36
CA SER A 63 -4.00 13.71 -0.02
C SER A 63 -3.12 14.94 0.22
N GLU A 64 -3.50 16.06 -0.38
CA GLU A 64 -2.85 17.35 -0.24
C GLU A 64 -3.86 18.42 0.18
N ARG A 65 -3.36 19.60 0.56
CA ARG A 65 -4.22 20.69 1.06
C ARG A 65 -5.35 21.09 0.10
N LEU A 66 -5.09 21.07 -1.21
CA LEU A 66 -6.01 21.58 -2.24
C LEU A 66 -6.54 20.49 -3.17
N GLY A 67 -6.33 19.20 -2.84
CA GLY A 67 -6.68 18.11 -3.73
C GLY A 67 -5.91 16.83 -3.42
N CYS A 68 -5.73 15.98 -4.44
CA CYS A 68 -4.97 14.75 -4.33
C CYS A 68 -4.00 14.62 -5.50
N SER A 69 -2.78 14.17 -5.22
CA SER A 69 -1.82 13.77 -6.25
C SER A 69 -1.94 12.28 -6.52
N ILE A 70 -2.09 11.89 -7.78
CA ILE A 70 -2.12 10.50 -8.23
C ILE A 70 -0.90 10.26 -9.11
N SER A 71 -0.07 9.30 -8.70
CA SER A 71 1.15 8.92 -9.40
C SER A 71 1.05 7.49 -9.92
N PHE A 72 1.52 7.26 -11.14
CA PHE A 72 1.49 5.95 -11.79
C PHE A 72 2.78 5.70 -12.59
N SER A 73 3.24 4.45 -12.60
CA SER A 73 4.36 4.00 -13.44
C SER A 73 4.17 2.57 -13.94
N GLU A 74 4.65 2.31 -15.15
CA GLU A 74 4.76 0.98 -15.78
C GLU A 74 5.98 0.19 -15.29
N CYS A 75 6.85 0.81 -14.47
CA CYS A 75 8.04 0.21 -13.91
C CYS A 75 7.97 0.22 -12.37
N GLY A 76 7.00 -0.51 -11.81
CA GLY A 76 6.82 -0.69 -10.37
C GLY A 76 7.82 -1.65 -9.73
N GLY A 77 7.53 -2.02 -8.49
CA GLY A 77 8.28 -3.04 -7.75
C GLY A 77 9.49 -2.51 -6.99
N ILE A 78 10.48 -3.40 -6.82
CA ILE A 78 11.68 -3.15 -6.00
C ILE A 78 12.59 -2.07 -6.62
N GLU A 79 12.50 -1.87 -7.95
CA GLU A 79 13.33 -0.96 -8.74
C GLU A 79 12.66 0.39 -9.04
N ILE A 80 11.49 0.68 -8.45
CA ILE A 80 10.79 1.96 -8.68
C ILE A 80 11.65 3.19 -8.34
N GLU A 81 12.50 3.10 -7.31
CA GLU A 81 13.39 4.19 -6.88
C GLU A 81 14.39 4.59 -7.97
N GLU A 82 14.78 3.64 -8.83
CA GLU A 82 15.74 3.85 -9.93
C GLU A 82 15.04 4.35 -11.21
N ASN A 83 13.71 4.22 -11.27
CA ASN A 83 12.87 4.55 -12.42
C ASN A 83 11.92 5.73 -12.12
N TRP A 84 12.29 6.60 -11.18
CA TRP A 84 11.43 7.70 -10.72
C TRP A 84 11.10 8.70 -11.85
N ASP A 85 11.97 8.85 -12.83
CA ASP A 85 11.77 9.66 -14.04
C ASP A 85 10.61 9.15 -14.92
N LYS A 86 10.23 7.88 -14.77
CA LYS A 86 9.08 7.27 -15.49
C LYS A 86 7.75 7.43 -14.75
N VAL A 87 7.78 7.88 -13.50
CA VAL A 87 6.58 8.12 -12.71
C VAL A 87 5.86 9.35 -13.25
N LYS A 88 4.61 9.18 -13.64
CA LYS A 88 3.73 10.28 -14.05
C LYS A 88 2.83 10.64 -12.91
N THR A 89 2.64 11.93 -12.68
CA THR A 89 1.77 12.45 -11.63
C THR A 89 0.76 13.42 -12.22
N ILE A 90 -0.50 13.28 -11.80
CA ILE A 90 -1.56 14.26 -12.01
C ILE A 90 -2.05 14.78 -10.67
N PHE A 91 -2.55 16.01 -10.66
CA PHE A 91 -3.18 16.62 -9.49
C PHE A 91 -4.67 16.78 -9.72
N ILE A 92 -5.47 16.34 -8.75
CA ILE A 92 -6.93 16.40 -8.75
C ILE A 92 -7.36 17.44 -7.72
N PRO A 93 -7.76 18.66 -8.13
CA PRO A 93 -8.23 19.67 -7.19
C PRO A 93 -9.44 19.19 -6.38
N THR A 94 -9.59 19.70 -5.16
CA THR A 94 -10.81 19.50 -4.36
C THR A 94 -12.05 19.91 -5.17
N ASP A 95 -13.14 19.16 -5.01
CA ASP A 95 -14.42 19.34 -5.70
C ASP A 95 -14.36 19.21 -7.25
N SER A 96 -13.22 18.77 -7.81
CA SER A 96 -13.12 18.45 -9.23
C SER A 96 -13.63 17.04 -9.53
N SER A 97 -14.19 16.85 -10.73
CA SER A 97 -14.62 15.53 -11.19
C SER A 97 -13.43 14.71 -11.66
N PHE A 98 -13.38 13.44 -11.22
CA PHE A 98 -12.38 12.49 -11.70
C PHE A 98 -12.89 11.79 -12.97
N THR A 99 -12.44 12.26 -14.13
CA THR A 99 -12.92 11.80 -15.44
C THR A 99 -11.87 11.01 -16.21
N SER A 100 -12.25 10.38 -17.32
CA SER A 100 -11.29 9.74 -18.23
C SER A 100 -10.24 10.72 -18.74
N GLU A 101 -10.62 11.97 -19.00
CA GLU A 101 -9.69 13.02 -19.47
C GLU A 101 -8.64 13.33 -18.42
N THR A 102 -9.03 13.31 -17.15
CA THR A 102 -8.12 13.57 -16.03
C THR A 102 -7.10 12.45 -15.85
N VAL A 103 -7.51 11.19 -16.03
CA VAL A 103 -6.63 10.01 -15.89
C VAL A 103 -5.77 9.75 -17.13
N ALA A 104 -6.21 10.21 -18.31
CA ALA A 104 -5.56 9.93 -19.59
C ALA A 104 -4.03 10.14 -19.60
N PRO A 105 -3.45 11.17 -18.97
CA PRO A 105 -2.00 11.36 -18.94
C PRO A 105 -1.23 10.19 -18.29
N LEU A 106 -1.79 9.58 -17.24
CA LEU A 106 -1.17 8.46 -16.53
C LEU A 106 -1.07 7.22 -17.43
N VAL A 107 -2.15 6.93 -18.16
CA VAL A 107 -2.33 5.70 -18.94
C VAL A 107 -2.00 5.87 -20.43
N ALA A 108 -1.47 7.02 -20.85
CA ALA A 108 -1.30 7.37 -22.26
C ALA A 108 -0.33 6.44 -23.03
N THR A 109 0.67 5.89 -22.34
CA THR A 109 1.74 5.06 -22.93
C THR A 109 1.46 3.56 -22.84
N LEU A 110 0.40 3.16 -22.12
CA LEU A 110 0.04 1.76 -21.94
C LEU A 110 -0.42 1.12 -23.26
N PRO A 111 -0.13 -0.17 -23.47
CA PRO A 111 -0.73 -0.96 -24.54
C PRO A 111 -2.26 -0.92 -24.50
N LEU A 112 -2.90 -0.92 -25.67
CA LEU A 112 -4.36 -0.80 -25.78
C LEU A 112 -5.11 -1.93 -25.07
N GLU A 113 -4.48 -3.10 -24.96
CA GLU A 113 -4.99 -4.31 -24.35
C GLU A 113 -5.21 -4.15 -22.84
N VAL A 114 -4.38 -3.35 -22.17
CA VAL A 114 -4.40 -3.18 -20.70
C VAL A 114 -4.85 -1.79 -20.26
N LYS A 115 -4.71 -0.79 -21.15
CA LYS A 115 -5.01 0.62 -20.87
C LYS A 115 -6.38 0.83 -20.26
N GLY A 116 -7.42 0.25 -20.85
CA GLY A 116 -8.80 0.44 -20.39
C GLY A 116 -9.04 -0.14 -18.99
N GLU A 117 -8.43 -1.28 -18.69
CA GLU A 117 -8.57 -1.91 -17.38
C GLU A 117 -7.80 -1.13 -16.30
N ILE A 118 -6.57 -0.70 -16.58
CA ILE A 118 -5.78 0.09 -15.63
C ILE A 118 -6.41 1.47 -15.39
N GLU A 119 -6.95 2.11 -16.43
CA GLU A 119 -7.69 3.37 -16.27
C GLU A 119 -8.89 3.20 -15.34
N GLN A 120 -9.67 2.13 -15.54
CA GLN A 120 -10.82 1.83 -14.69
C GLN A 120 -10.39 1.48 -13.27
N PHE A 121 -9.28 0.77 -13.09
CA PHE A 121 -8.71 0.46 -11.79
C PHE A 121 -8.33 1.73 -11.02
N ILE A 122 -7.58 2.64 -11.64
CA ILE A 122 -7.19 3.91 -11.02
C ILE A 122 -8.43 4.71 -10.58
N LYS A 123 -9.49 4.74 -11.40
CA LYS A 123 -10.78 5.37 -11.06
C LYS A 123 -11.45 4.76 -9.84
N VAL A 124 -11.52 3.43 -9.79
CA VAL A 124 -12.11 2.71 -8.66
C VAL A 124 -11.28 2.93 -7.39
N ILE A 125 -9.95 2.85 -7.47
CA ILE A 125 -9.06 3.08 -6.32
C ILE A 125 -9.16 4.52 -5.83
N PHE A 126 -9.23 5.52 -6.70
CA PHE A 126 -9.44 6.90 -6.27
C PHE A 126 -10.81 7.11 -5.60
N THR A 127 -11.85 6.48 -6.13
CA THR A 127 -13.18 6.50 -5.49
C THR A 127 -13.14 5.86 -4.11
N LEU A 128 -12.48 4.71 -3.97
CA LEU A 128 -12.28 4.02 -2.70
C LEU A 128 -11.45 4.87 -1.72
N PHE A 129 -10.39 5.51 -2.22
CA PHE A 129 -9.52 6.41 -1.44
C PHE A 129 -10.35 7.52 -0.79
N GLN A 130 -11.24 8.17 -1.55
CA GLN A 130 -12.13 9.20 -1.04
C GLN A 130 -13.22 8.63 -0.11
N ASP A 131 -13.84 7.50 -0.51
CA ASP A 131 -14.97 6.90 0.19
C ASP A 131 -14.62 6.32 1.58
N LEU A 132 -13.36 5.93 1.76
CA LEU A 132 -12.83 5.37 3.00
C LEU A 132 -11.94 6.34 3.78
N ASP A 133 -11.81 7.60 3.35
CA ASP A 133 -10.98 8.63 4.01
C ASP A 133 -9.51 8.23 4.18
N PHE A 134 -8.91 7.75 3.09
CA PHE A 134 -7.46 7.63 3.01
C PHE A 134 -6.79 9.00 2.91
N THR A 135 -5.63 9.13 3.55
CA THR A 135 -4.70 10.26 3.36
C THR A 135 -3.51 9.87 2.49
N PHE A 136 -3.19 8.58 2.44
CA PHE A 136 -2.14 7.99 1.61
C PHE A 136 -2.52 6.57 1.20
N LEU A 137 -2.30 6.20 -0.05
CA LEU A 137 -2.45 4.84 -0.55
C LEU A 137 -1.40 4.57 -1.62
N GLU A 138 -0.58 3.56 -1.41
CA GLU A 138 0.44 3.11 -2.34
C GLU A 138 0.28 1.61 -2.60
N MET A 139 0.33 1.22 -3.87
CA MET A 139 0.44 -0.16 -4.32
C MET A 139 1.75 -0.29 -5.10
N ASN A 140 2.72 -0.99 -4.51
CA ASN A 140 4.04 -1.15 -5.11
C ASN A 140 4.65 -2.54 -4.81
N PRO A 141 4.38 -3.56 -5.64
CA PRO A 141 3.70 -3.49 -6.93
C PRO A 141 2.24 -3.95 -6.90
N PHE A 142 1.53 -3.64 -7.98
CA PHE A 142 0.41 -4.46 -8.44
C PHE A 142 0.73 -5.03 -9.84
N THR A 143 0.12 -6.16 -10.19
CA THR A 143 0.30 -6.81 -11.49
C THR A 143 -1.05 -7.07 -12.18
N LEU A 144 -1.04 -7.71 -13.34
CA LEU A 144 -2.25 -8.16 -14.04
C LEU A 144 -2.34 -9.68 -14.03
N VAL A 145 -3.41 -10.22 -13.45
CA VAL A 145 -3.75 -11.65 -13.50
C VAL A 145 -4.97 -11.83 -14.37
N ASN A 146 -4.83 -12.54 -15.49
CA ASN A 146 -5.89 -12.68 -16.50
C ASN A 146 -6.43 -11.32 -16.99
N GLY A 147 -5.53 -10.35 -17.15
CA GLY A 147 -5.87 -8.99 -17.56
C GLY A 147 -6.57 -8.15 -16.47
N LYS A 148 -6.61 -8.62 -15.22
CA LYS A 148 -7.21 -7.88 -14.08
C LYS A 148 -6.15 -7.44 -13.07
N PRO A 149 -6.22 -6.20 -12.55
CA PRO A 149 -5.33 -5.71 -11.51
C PRO A 149 -5.33 -6.61 -10.27
N TYR A 150 -4.13 -6.93 -9.79
CA TYR A 150 -3.90 -7.73 -8.59
C TYR A 150 -2.80 -7.04 -7.75
N PRO A 151 -3.16 -6.37 -6.65
CA PRO A 151 -2.18 -5.80 -5.72
C PRO A 151 -1.32 -6.90 -5.09
N LEU A 152 0.00 -6.75 -5.13
CA LEU A 152 0.97 -7.65 -4.48
C LEU A 152 1.55 -7.02 -3.21
N ASP A 153 1.53 -5.69 -3.14
CA ASP A 153 1.82 -4.93 -1.95
C ASP A 153 0.89 -3.74 -1.84
N MET A 154 0.56 -3.36 -0.61
CA MET A 154 -0.21 -2.17 -0.31
C MET A 154 0.29 -1.54 0.99
N ARG A 155 0.40 -0.21 0.97
CA ARG A 155 0.52 0.63 2.15
C ARG A 155 -0.58 1.68 2.12
N GLY A 156 -1.31 1.82 3.22
CA GLY A 156 -2.36 2.82 3.36
C GLY A 156 -2.26 3.57 4.68
N GLU A 157 -2.68 4.82 4.67
CA GLU A 157 -2.91 5.64 5.86
C GLU A 157 -4.32 6.22 5.77
N LEU A 158 -5.06 6.13 6.87
CA LEU A 158 -6.42 6.63 7.01
C LEU A 158 -6.44 7.83 7.95
N ASP A 159 -7.38 8.74 7.76
CA ASP A 159 -7.67 9.82 8.70
C ASP A 159 -8.45 9.27 9.89
N ASP A 160 -7.77 8.90 10.98
CA ASP A 160 -8.38 8.32 12.18
C ASP A 160 -9.54 9.15 12.76
N THR A 161 -9.54 10.47 12.55
CA THR A 161 -10.64 11.37 12.93
C THR A 161 -11.93 11.13 12.14
N ALA A 162 -11.86 10.45 10.98
CA ALA A 162 -13.01 10.03 10.17
C ALA A 162 -13.67 8.73 10.67
N SER A 163 -13.15 8.10 11.72
CA SER A 163 -13.68 6.85 12.28
C SER A 163 -15.19 6.91 12.58
N PHE A 164 -15.69 8.02 13.13
CA PHE A 164 -17.10 8.19 13.49
C PHE A 164 -18.06 8.06 12.29
N LYS A 165 -17.64 8.47 11.08
CA LYS A 165 -18.47 8.34 9.86
C LYS A 165 -18.22 7.02 9.14
N ASN A 166 -17.03 6.45 9.27
CA ASN A 166 -16.64 5.22 8.58
C ASN A 166 -16.79 3.94 9.40
N PHE A 167 -17.30 3.98 10.64
CA PHE A 167 -17.39 2.83 11.54
C PHE A 167 -17.99 1.57 10.90
N LYS A 168 -19.01 1.71 10.02
CA LYS A 168 -19.62 0.57 9.32
C LYS A 168 -18.70 -0.04 8.25
N LYS A 169 -17.90 0.80 7.58
CA LYS A 169 -17.02 0.38 6.49
C LYS A 169 -15.68 -0.14 7.02
N TRP A 170 -15.12 0.54 8.01
CA TRP A 170 -13.84 0.19 8.61
C TRP A 170 -13.95 -1.01 9.57
N GLY A 171 -15.11 -1.20 10.20
CA GLY A 171 -15.28 -2.27 11.18
C GLY A 171 -14.33 -2.10 12.36
N ASN A 172 -13.62 -3.17 12.72
CA ASN A 172 -12.66 -3.19 13.84
C ASN A 172 -11.24 -2.94 13.34
N ILE A 173 -11.02 -1.86 12.60
CA ILE A 173 -9.69 -1.52 12.09
C ILE A 173 -8.75 -1.20 13.26
N GLU A 174 -7.50 -1.64 13.15
CA GLU A 174 -6.45 -1.35 14.13
C GLU A 174 -5.40 -0.45 13.48
N PHE A 175 -4.92 0.55 14.23
CA PHE A 175 -3.82 1.43 13.82
C PHE A 175 -2.53 0.96 14.48
N PRO A 176 -1.68 0.19 13.78
CA PRO A 176 -0.49 -0.40 14.39
C PRO A 176 0.56 0.67 14.69
N MET A 177 1.26 0.48 15.80
CA MET A 177 2.39 1.33 16.19
C MET A 177 3.54 1.22 15.18
N PRO A 178 4.37 2.27 15.04
CA PRO A 178 5.63 2.19 14.30
C PRO A 178 6.48 0.99 14.75
N PHE A 179 7.16 0.37 13.80
CA PHE A 179 8.01 -0.77 14.10
C PHE A 179 9.09 -0.43 15.14
N GLY A 180 9.33 -1.37 16.06
CA GLY A 180 10.27 -1.20 17.17
C GLY A 180 9.72 -0.39 18.35
N ARG A 181 8.48 0.12 18.28
CA ARG A 181 7.81 0.72 19.44
C ARG A 181 6.84 -0.25 20.09
N VAL A 182 6.83 -0.22 21.42
CA VAL A 182 5.83 -0.85 22.27
C VAL A 182 5.34 0.22 23.25
N MET A 183 4.03 0.38 23.37
CA MET A 183 3.47 1.29 24.36
C MET A 183 3.78 0.78 25.77
N SER A 184 4.20 1.68 26.66
CA SER A 184 4.19 1.44 28.10
C SER A 184 2.76 1.29 28.62
N ALA A 185 2.59 0.68 29.79
CA ALA A 185 1.28 0.54 30.41
C ALA A 185 0.57 1.89 30.61
N THR A 186 1.34 2.95 30.89
CA THR A 186 0.82 4.32 31.03
C THR A 186 0.36 4.89 29.70
N GLU A 187 1.14 4.73 28.62
CA GLU A 187 0.73 5.19 27.28
C GLU A 187 -0.54 4.47 26.81
N SER A 188 -0.62 3.15 27.00
CA SER A 188 -1.83 2.39 26.67
C SER A 188 -3.05 2.83 27.49
N TYR A 189 -2.86 3.15 28.76
CA TYR A 189 -3.95 3.69 29.60
C TYR A 189 -4.46 5.04 29.09
N ILE A 190 -3.55 5.97 28.78
CA ILE A 190 -3.93 7.30 28.26
C ILE A 190 -4.57 7.17 26.87
N HIS A 191 -4.04 6.33 25.99
CA HIS A 191 -4.60 6.10 24.67
C HIS A 191 -6.05 5.58 24.75
N GLY A 192 -6.32 4.62 25.63
CA GLY A 192 -7.69 4.11 25.83
C GLY A 192 -8.65 5.09 26.53
N LEU A 193 -8.16 6.22 27.07
CA LEU A 193 -9.01 7.32 27.52
C LEU A 193 -9.34 8.29 26.38
N ASP A 194 -8.44 8.46 25.42
CA ASP A 194 -8.61 9.34 24.25
C ASP A 194 -9.58 8.75 23.22
N GLU A 195 -9.61 7.40 23.09
CA GLU A 195 -10.53 6.69 22.20
C GLU A 195 -12.00 6.65 22.69
N LYS A 196 -12.30 7.12 23.91
CA LYS A 196 -13.63 7.06 24.54
C LYS A 196 -14.34 8.40 24.59
#